data_AF-A0A3Q1BQ08-F1
#
_entry.id   AF-A0A3Q1BQ08-F1
#
_cell.length_a   1.000
_cell.length_b   1.000
_cell.length_c   1.000
_cell.angle_alpha   90.00
_cell.angle_beta   90.00
_cell.angle_gamma   90.00
#
_symmetry.space_group_name_H-M   'P 1'
#
loop_
_entity.id
_entity.type
_entity.pdbx_description
1 polymer ?
#
loop_
_entity_poly.entity_id
_entity_poly.type
_entity_poly.pdbx_seq_one_letter_code
_entity_poly.pdbx_strand_id
1 'polypeptide(L)'
;MKSPNECVKFAGKFLGAKSTVYDTKGRLLSSGKDMCDCLDVDCTVCFDPCPDCGSWKCGVECCCSRKWLFEQMEVEGREIIQKNFAT
;
A
#
# COMPACT_ATOMS: atom_id res chain seq x y z
N MET A 1 -12.13 14.66 -14.89
CA MET A 1 -11.42 14.86 -13.61
C MET A 1 -12.11 13.94 -12.61
N LYS A 2 -11.46 12.84 -12.17
CA LYS A 2 -12.06 11.91 -11.19
C LYS A 2 -11.56 12.31 -9.79
N SER A 3 -12.50 12.49 -8.85
CA SER A 3 -12.21 12.96 -7.49
C SER A 3 -11.30 12.00 -6.70
N PRO A 4 -10.51 12.49 -5.72
CA PRO A 4 -9.44 11.72 -5.08
C PRO A 4 -9.86 10.86 -3.87
N ASN A 5 -11.13 10.85 -3.47
CA ASN A 5 -11.59 10.24 -2.22
C ASN A 5 -12.93 9.54 -2.55
N GLU A 6 -13.21 8.27 -2.23
CA GLU A 6 -12.99 7.56 -0.97
C GLU A 6 -12.63 6.08 -1.23
N CYS A 7 -11.37 5.70 -0.99
CA CYS A 7 -11.03 4.31 -0.71
C CYS A 7 -11.03 4.16 0.81
N VAL A 8 -12.01 3.42 1.37
CA VAL A 8 -11.98 3.09 2.80
C VAL A 8 -10.94 2.00 2.97
N LYS A 9 -9.78 2.39 3.50
CA LYS A 9 -8.66 1.48 3.76
C LYS A 9 -8.72 1.03 5.21
N PHE A 10 -8.94 -0.25 5.45
CA PHE A 10 -8.80 -0.83 6.78
C PHE A 10 -7.31 -1.08 7.04
N ALA A 11 -6.73 -0.35 7.98
CA ALA A 11 -5.33 -0.53 8.37
C ALA A 11 -5.11 -2.00 8.79
N GLY A 12 -4.26 -2.69 8.03
CA GLY A 12 -4.00 -4.12 8.18
C GLY A 12 -2.82 -4.42 9.10
N LYS A 13 -2.73 -5.72 9.42
CA LYS A 13 -1.75 -6.42 10.26
C LYS A 13 -0.44 -5.68 10.56
N PHE A 14 -0.25 -5.40 11.85
CA PHE A 14 1.04 -5.02 12.41
C PHE A 14 1.92 -6.27 12.49
N LEU A 15 2.96 -6.38 11.66
CA LEU A 15 4.01 -7.37 11.90
C LEU A 15 4.78 -6.90 13.13
N GLY A 16 4.95 -7.76 14.13
CA GLY A 16 5.40 -7.39 15.48
C GLY A 16 6.61 -6.46 15.54
N ALA A 17 6.85 -5.84 16.72
CA ALA A 17 7.70 -4.65 16.94
C ALA A 17 9.09 -4.57 16.24
N LYS A 18 9.66 -5.68 15.79
CA LYS A 18 10.98 -5.79 15.14
C LYS A 18 10.96 -5.93 13.61
N SER A 19 9.82 -6.16 12.97
CA SER A 19 9.74 -6.42 11.53
C SER A 19 9.10 -5.26 10.78
N THR A 20 9.83 -4.62 9.87
CA THR A 20 9.23 -3.78 8.83
C THR A 20 8.50 -4.66 7.84
N VAL A 21 7.53 -4.11 7.12
CA VAL A 21 6.81 -4.81 6.06
C VAL A 21 7.45 -4.53 4.71
N TYR A 22 8.01 -3.34 4.56
CA TYR A 22 8.67 -2.88 3.34
C TYR A 22 10.16 -2.67 3.57
N ASP A 23 10.94 -2.82 2.51
CA ASP A 23 12.35 -2.41 2.48
C ASP A 23 12.49 -0.87 2.43
N THR A 24 13.72 -0.39 2.42
CA THR A 24 14.02 1.05 2.36
C THR A 24 13.62 1.71 1.05
N LYS A 25 13.30 0.92 0.01
CA LYS A 25 12.82 1.39 -1.30
C LYS A 25 11.30 1.27 -1.45
N GLY A 26 10.59 0.86 -0.40
CA GLY A 26 9.13 0.71 -0.44
C GLY A 26 8.65 -0.60 -1.07
N ARG A 27 9.51 -1.62 -1.19
CA ARG A 27 9.12 -2.95 -1.71
C ARG A 27 8.76 -3.92 -0.61
N LEU A 28 7.70 -4.69 -0.81
CA LEU A 28 7.17 -5.63 0.17
C LEU A 28 8.20 -6.74 0.45
N LEU A 29 8.58 -6.95 1.70
CA LEU A 29 9.65 -7.90 2.06
C LEU A 29 9.27 -9.37 1.80
N SER A 30 8.00 -9.76 1.93
CA SER A 30 7.56 -11.14 1.72
C SER A 30 7.71 -11.61 0.26
N SER A 31 7.57 -10.70 -0.69
CA SER A 31 7.55 -11.04 -2.13
C SER A 31 8.56 -10.27 -2.99
N GLY A 32 9.22 -9.26 -2.43
CA GLY A 32 10.11 -8.34 -3.14
C GLY A 32 9.39 -7.37 -4.11
N LYS A 33 8.05 -7.39 -4.16
CA LYS A 33 7.26 -6.63 -5.13
C LYS A 33 7.13 -5.15 -4.72
N ASP A 34 7.20 -4.28 -5.72
CA ASP A 34 6.90 -2.84 -5.58
C ASP A 34 5.38 -2.63 -5.68
N MET A 35 4.71 -2.65 -4.53
CA MET A 35 3.25 -2.72 -4.44
C MET A 35 2.70 -1.38 -3.96
N CYS A 36 1.66 -0.88 -4.63
CA CYS A 36 0.98 0.32 -4.19
C CYS A 36 0.11 0.04 -2.94
N ASP A 37 -0.19 1.09 -2.17
CA ASP A 37 -1.15 1.06 -1.06
C ASP A 37 -2.58 0.67 -1.45
N CYS A 38 -2.91 0.69 -2.75
CA CYS A 38 -4.13 0.09 -3.28
C CYS A 38 -4.01 -1.43 -3.52
N LEU A 39 -2.95 -2.07 -3.01
CA LEU A 39 -2.73 -3.51 -3.13
C LEU A 39 -2.60 -3.98 -4.59
N ASP A 40 -2.21 -3.08 -5.49
CA ASP A 40 -1.98 -3.40 -6.89
C ASP A 40 -0.52 -3.13 -7.28
N VAL A 41 0.13 -4.15 -7.81
CA VAL A 41 1.50 -4.06 -8.33
C VAL A 41 1.52 -3.33 -9.66
N ASP A 42 0.42 -3.40 -10.41
CA ASP A 42 0.27 -2.79 -11.72
C ASP A 42 -0.39 -1.40 -11.65
N CYS A 43 -0.70 -0.87 -10.44
CA CYS A 43 -1.29 0.49 -10.32
C CYS A 43 -0.36 1.53 -10.98
N THR A 44 -0.85 2.20 -12.00
CA THR A 44 -0.07 3.21 -12.74
C THR A 44 -0.08 4.57 -12.04
N VAL A 45 -1.22 5.01 -11.50
CA VAL A 45 -1.36 6.19 -10.62
C VAL A 45 -2.56 6.01 -9.71
N CYS A 46 -2.30 6.05 -8.40
CA CYS A 46 -3.33 6.06 -7.37
C CYS A 46 -3.18 7.29 -6.44
N PHE A 47 -1.95 7.80 -6.29
CA PHE A 47 -1.57 8.95 -5.47
C PHE A 47 -0.61 9.85 -6.25
N ASP A 48 -0.39 11.06 -5.76
CA ASP A 48 0.72 11.92 -6.19
C ASP A 48 2.09 11.32 -5.79
N PRO A 49 3.21 11.77 -6.37
CA PRO A 49 4.53 11.28 -5.99
C PRO A 49 4.77 11.52 -4.50
N CYS A 50 5.27 10.50 -3.80
CA CYS A 50 5.64 10.62 -2.41
C CYS A 50 6.65 11.77 -2.22
N PRO A 51 6.40 12.73 -1.30
CA PRO A 51 7.35 13.82 -1.05
C PRO A 51 8.67 13.33 -0.44
N ASP A 52 8.67 12.17 0.24
CA ASP A 52 9.86 11.64 0.91
C ASP A 52 10.77 10.82 -0.01
N CYS A 53 10.19 10.02 -0.92
CA CYS A 53 10.96 9.07 -1.75
C CYS A 53 10.70 9.18 -3.26
N GLY A 54 9.76 10.03 -3.69
CA GLY A 54 9.41 10.25 -5.10
C GLY A 54 8.61 9.11 -5.76
N SER A 55 8.30 8.03 -5.05
CA SER A 55 7.52 6.91 -5.60
C SER A 55 6.03 7.25 -5.76
N TRP A 56 5.42 6.78 -6.84
CA TRP A 56 3.97 6.85 -7.11
C TRP A 56 3.17 5.73 -6.42
N LYS A 57 3.87 4.80 -5.75
CA LYS A 57 3.27 3.62 -5.10
C LYS A 57 2.95 3.87 -3.63
N CYS A 58 3.57 4.88 -3.03
CA CYS A 58 3.21 5.26 -1.67
C CYS A 58 1.76 5.76 -1.63
N GLY A 59 1.08 5.52 -0.51
CA GLY A 59 -0.20 6.16 -0.23
C GLY A 59 0.00 7.53 0.40
N VAL A 60 -0.84 7.83 1.39
CA VAL A 60 -0.78 9.06 2.18
C VAL A 60 0.50 9.10 3.03
N GLU A 61 1.01 7.94 3.43
CA GLU A 61 2.26 7.78 4.15
C GLU A 61 3.29 7.03 3.29
N CYS A 62 4.56 7.38 3.44
CA CYS A 62 5.66 6.73 2.73
C CYS A 62 5.72 5.23 3.09
N CYS A 63 5.85 4.38 2.07
CA CYS A 63 6.01 2.93 2.27
C CYS A 63 7.41 2.56 2.78
N CYS A 64 8.41 3.40 2.60
CA CYS A 64 9.78 3.09 2.98
C CYS A 64 9.88 2.75 4.47
N SER A 65 10.32 1.53 4.79
CA SER A 65 10.56 1.04 6.16
C SER A 65 9.34 1.04 7.11
N ARG A 66 8.11 1.22 6.61
CA ARG A 66 6.92 1.15 7.47
C ARG A 66 6.65 -0.28 7.94
N LYS A 67 5.96 -0.43 9.08
CA LYS A 67 5.73 -1.71 9.78
C LYS A 67 4.34 -2.32 9.57
N TRP A 68 3.54 -1.71 8.71
CA TRP A 68 2.17 -2.13 8.44
C TRP A 68 1.91 -2.15 6.92
N LEU A 69 0.91 -2.91 6.50
CA LEU A 69 0.33 -2.86 5.15
C LEU A 69 -1.19 -2.84 5.27
N PHE A 70 -1.86 -2.34 4.23
CA PHE A 70 -3.28 -2.62 4.07
C PHE A 70 -3.47 -4.10 3.71
N GLU A 71 -4.46 -4.76 4.30
CA GLU A 71 -4.82 -6.13 3.89
C GLU A 71 -6.02 -6.15 2.94
N GLN A 72 -6.85 -5.12 3.03
CA GLN A 72 -8.08 -4.99 2.26
C GLN A 72 -8.31 -3.53 1.89
N MET A 73 -8.83 -3.30 0.70
CA MET A 73 -9.37 -2.01 0.30
C MET A 73 -10.82 -2.17 -0.11
N GLU A 74 -11.66 -1.25 0.35
CA GLU A 74 -13.02 -1.10 -0.12
C GLU A 74 -13.10 0.14 -1.01
N VAL A 75 -13.68 -0.04 -2.20
CA VAL A 75 -14.01 1.06 -3.11
C VAL A 75 -15.52 1.15 -3.10
N GLU A 76 -16.09 2.29 -2.68
CA GLU A 76 -17.55 2.43 -2.60
C GLU A 76 -18.23 1.99 -3.92
N GLY A 77 -19.14 1.02 -3.80
CA GLY A 77 -19.87 0.44 -4.92
C GLY A 77 -19.13 -0.64 -5.72
N ARG A 78 -18.00 -1.18 -5.24
CA ARG A 78 -17.28 -2.32 -5.85
C ARG A 78 -16.88 -3.38 -4.82
N GLU A 79 -16.62 -4.58 -5.31
CA GLU A 79 -16.20 -5.75 -4.54
C GLU A 79 -14.97 -5.46 -3.67
N ILE A 80 -14.91 -6.07 -2.49
CA ILE A 80 -13.77 -5.99 -1.56
C ILE A 80 -12.56 -6.65 -2.25
N ILE A 81 -11.49 -5.89 -2.45
CA ILE A 81 -10.23 -6.44 -2.95
C ILE A 81 -9.40 -6.90 -1.75
N GLN A 82 -9.46 -8.20 -1.46
CA GLN A 82 -8.56 -8.88 -0.52
C GLN A 82 -7.44 -9.55 -1.32
N LYS A 83 -6.19 -9.22 -0.99
CA LYS A 83 -5.04 -9.92 -1.58
C LYS A 83 -4.13 -10.42 -0.47
N ASN A 84 -4.03 -11.74 -0.34
CA ASN A 84 -3.18 -12.40 0.63
C ASN A 84 -1.72 -12.34 0.14
N PHE A 85 -0.99 -11.31 0.57
CA PHE A 85 0.45 -11.16 0.26
C PHE A 85 1.37 -11.62 1.39
N ALA A 86 0.78 -12.15 2.46
CA ALA A 86 1.48 -12.84 3.53
C ALA A 86 1.59 -14.33 3.19
N THR A 87 2.63 -14.72 2.48
CA THR A 87 3.14 -16.10 2.48
C THR A 87 4.65 -16.05 2.48
#